data_AF-A0A255H3D1-F1
#
_entry.id   AF-A0A255H3D1-F1
#
_cell.length_a   1.000
_cell.length_b   1.000
_cell.length_c   1.000
_cell.angle_alpha   90.00
_cell.angle_beta   90.00
_cell.angle_gamma   90.00
#
_symmetry.space_group_name_H-M   'P 1'
#
loop_
_entity.id
_entity.type
_entity.pdbx_description
1 polymer ?
#
loop_
_entity_poly.entity_id
_entity_poly.type
_entity_poly.pdbx_seq_one_letter_code
_entity_poly.pdbx_strand_id
1 'polypeptide(L)'
;MAVVMQIRARAADDTYSTARRADLVQLVDGLSQESRRLESEVSQLEQTKRDLATGTDAQRVAREQAQRRLDALQVLAGTAAAQGPGVRITITDPRNKVSVGVLLDAIEEMRDAGGEVIEINDRIRVVGSSSITGSPGALKIDGQDVGSPILLEVIGEAHALQEAARFRGGLVSEITSAQIGGQITIQAVDRLEVRSLHRAEPHQYARPAR
;
A
#
# COMPACT_ATOMS: atom_id res chain seq x y z
N MET A 1 -34.47 -14.34 -20.33
CA MET A 1 -34.94 -15.64 -19.84
C MET A 1 -36.31 -15.42 -19.21
N ALA A 2 -37.40 -15.73 -19.94
CA ALA A 2 -38.77 -15.50 -19.48
C ALA A 2 -39.30 -16.77 -18.81
N VAL A 3 -39.80 -16.65 -17.58
CA VAL A 3 -40.50 -17.74 -16.90
C VAL A 3 -41.98 -17.64 -17.26
N VAL A 4 -42.48 -18.62 -17.99
CA VAL A 4 -43.91 -18.77 -18.29
C VAL A 4 -44.47 -19.80 -17.31
N MET A 5 -45.35 -19.38 -16.42
CA MET A 5 -45.98 -20.26 -15.44
C MET A 5 -47.32 -20.74 -16.00
N GLN A 6 -47.40 -22.01 -16.41
CA GLN A 6 -48.62 -22.60 -16.95
C GLN A 6 -49.39 -23.32 -15.84
N ILE A 7 -50.55 -22.80 -15.46
CA ILE A 7 -51.42 -23.43 -14.45
C ILE A 7 -52.32 -24.45 -15.16
N ARG A 8 -52.14 -25.74 -14.85
CA ARG A 8 -53.08 -26.81 -15.22
C ARG A 8 -54.08 -27.02 -14.09
N ALA A 9 -55.31 -26.54 -14.26
CA ALA A 9 -56.43 -26.91 -13.40
C ALA A 9 -56.98 -28.28 -13.84
N ARG A 10 -56.72 -29.34 -13.06
CA ARG A 10 -57.45 -30.60 -13.15
C ARG A 10 -58.80 -30.43 -12.41
N ALA A 11 -59.86 -30.92 -13.04
CA ALA A 11 -61.25 -30.85 -12.60
C ALA A 11 -61.42 -31.09 -11.08
N ALA A 12 -61.93 -30.07 -10.39
CA ALA A 12 -62.63 -30.19 -9.12
C ALA A 12 -64.07 -29.75 -9.40
N ASP A 13 -64.95 -30.73 -9.58
CA ASP A 13 -66.40 -30.52 -9.65
C ASP A 13 -66.91 -29.91 -8.32
N ASP A 14 -67.62 -28.79 -8.45
CA ASP A 14 -68.80 -28.43 -7.64
C ASP A 14 -68.71 -28.04 -6.15
N THR A 15 -67.57 -27.56 -5.63
CA THR A 15 -67.51 -27.05 -4.23
C THR A 15 -67.85 -25.55 -4.07
N TYR A 16 -68.02 -24.80 -5.17
CA TYR A 16 -68.21 -23.34 -5.11
C TYR A 16 -69.52 -22.83 -5.76
N SER A 17 -70.31 -23.70 -6.41
CA SER A 17 -71.60 -23.33 -7.03
C SER A 17 -72.71 -23.09 -6.00
N THR A 18 -72.53 -23.56 -4.75
CA THR A 18 -73.45 -23.38 -3.62
C THR A 18 -72.96 -22.40 -2.55
N ALA A 19 -71.79 -21.78 -2.72
CA ALA A 19 -71.28 -20.76 -1.80
C ALA A 19 -72.18 -19.52 -1.86
N ARG A 20 -72.67 -19.05 -0.70
CA ARG A 20 -73.44 -17.80 -0.64
C ARG A 20 -72.51 -16.67 -1.08
N ARG A 21 -73.01 -15.68 -1.82
CA ARG A 21 -72.20 -14.52 -2.31
C ARG A 21 -71.28 -13.92 -1.23
N ALA A 22 -71.68 -13.96 0.04
CA ALA A 22 -70.90 -13.51 1.18
C ALA A 22 -69.57 -14.28 1.38
N ASP A 23 -69.56 -15.61 1.17
CA ASP A 23 -68.39 -16.46 1.42
C ASP A 23 -67.30 -16.24 0.35
N LEU A 24 -67.69 -15.97 -0.90
CA LEU A 24 -66.77 -15.63 -1.98
C LEU A 24 -66.15 -14.23 -1.78
N VAL A 25 -66.91 -13.26 -1.28
CA VAL A 25 -66.39 -11.93 -0.92
C VAL A 25 -65.34 -12.05 0.18
N GLN A 26 -65.60 -12.86 1.21
CA GLN A 26 -64.64 -13.09 2.29
C GLN A 26 -63.34 -13.76 1.81
N LEU A 27 -63.43 -14.70 0.86
CA LEU A 27 -62.24 -15.31 0.27
C LEU A 27 -61.43 -14.31 -0.57
N VAL A 28 -62.09 -13.48 -1.37
CA VAL A 28 -61.45 -12.42 -2.17
C VAL A 28 -60.81 -11.36 -1.27
N ASP A 29 -61.47 -10.99 -0.16
CA ASP A 29 -60.90 -10.07 0.82
C ASP A 29 -59.67 -10.67 1.51
N GLY A 30 -59.72 -11.96 1.86
CA GLY A 30 -58.58 -12.69 2.41
C GLY A 30 -57.40 -12.77 1.44
N LEU A 31 -57.65 -13.11 0.17
CA LEU A 31 -56.64 -13.10 -0.89
C LEU A 31 -56.08 -11.71 -1.15
N SER A 32 -56.90 -10.66 -1.07
CA SER A 32 -56.47 -9.27 -1.24
C SER A 32 -55.61 -8.79 -0.07
N GLN A 33 -55.93 -9.20 1.16
CA GLN A 33 -55.09 -8.93 2.33
C GLN A 33 -53.75 -9.65 2.22
N GLU A 34 -53.77 -10.91 1.80
CA GLU A 34 -52.56 -11.71 1.62
C GLU A 34 -51.68 -11.16 0.48
N SER A 35 -52.27 -10.72 -0.64
CA SER A 35 -51.55 -10.05 -1.73
C SER A 35 -50.84 -8.79 -1.21
N ARG A 36 -51.53 -7.94 -0.45
CA ARG A 36 -50.94 -6.73 0.14
C ARG A 36 -49.81 -7.05 1.13
N ARG A 37 -49.94 -8.12 1.91
CA ARG A 37 -48.90 -8.58 2.84
C ARG A 37 -47.65 -9.02 2.06
N LEU A 38 -47.83 -9.86 1.05
CA LEU A 38 -46.74 -10.37 0.21
C LEU A 38 -46.05 -9.26 -0.59
N GLU A 39 -46.81 -8.29 -1.12
CA GLU A 39 -46.26 -7.11 -1.80
C GLU A 39 -45.38 -6.27 -0.87
N SER A 40 -45.80 -6.09 0.39
CA SER A 40 -45.00 -5.42 1.43
C SER A 40 -43.71 -6.19 1.74
N GLU A 41 -43.78 -7.52 1.88
CA GLU A 41 -42.62 -8.37 2.13
C GLU A 41 -41.62 -8.33 0.97
N VAL A 42 -42.08 -8.37 -0.29
CA VAL A 42 -41.22 -8.23 -1.47
C VAL A 42 -40.52 -6.87 -1.47
N SER A 43 -41.22 -5.79 -1.17
CA SER A 43 -40.63 -4.45 -1.08
C SER A 43 -39.53 -4.37 0.01
N GLN A 44 -39.79 -4.95 1.18
CA GLN A 44 -38.81 -5.03 2.27
C GLN A 44 -37.59 -5.89 1.91
N LEU A 45 -37.79 -7.02 1.25
CA LEU A 45 -36.69 -7.90 0.81
C LEU A 45 -35.83 -7.25 -0.27
N GLU A 46 -36.43 -6.56 -1.25
CA GLU A 46 -35.67 -5.81 -2.26
C GLU A 46 -34.93 -4.63 -1.65
N GLN A 47 -35.48 -3.95 -0.63
CA GLN A 47 -34.75 -2.95 0.14
C GLN A 47 -33.56 -3.57 0.87
N THR A 48 -33.78 -4.66 1.61
CA THR A 48 -32.73 -5.37 2.36
C THR A 48 -31.61 -5.86 1.44
N LYS A 49 -31.96 -6.38 0.26
CA LYS A 49 -31.00 -6.82 -0.76
C LYS A 49 -30.16 -5.67 -1.30
N ARG A 50 -30.78 -4.50 -1.57
CA ARG A 50 -30.05 -3.29 -1.98
C ARG A 50 -29.10 -2.80 -0.87
N ASP A 51 -29.57 -2.77 0.38
CA ASP A 51 -28.77 -2.35 1.52
C ASP A 51 -27.59 -3.31 1.77
N LEU A 52 -27.80 -4.62 1.62
CA LEU A 52 -26.73 -5.60 1.73
C LEU A 52 -25.70 -5.50 0.58
N ALA A 53 -26.16 -5.29 -0.66
CA ALA A 53 -25.29 -5.12 -1.80
C ALA A 53 -24.39 -3.89 -1.65
N THR A 54 -24.98 -2.74 -1.32
CA THR A 54 -24.26 -1.48 -1.07
C THR A 54 -23.32 -1.57 0.13
N GLY A 55 -23.72 -2.21 1.21
CA GLY A 55 -22.86 -2.47 2.38
C GLY A 55 -21.66 -3.37 2.04
N THR A 56 -21.85 -4.37 1.20
CA THR A 56 -20.77 -5.26 0.73
C THR A 56 -19.75 -4.51 -0.11
N ASP A 57 -20.20 -3.65 -1.03
CA ASP A 57 -19.31 -2.81 -1.82
C ASP A 57 -18.53 -1.82 -0.96
N ALA A 58 -19.17 -1.20 0.03
CA ALA A 58 -18.51 -0.30 0.97
C ALA A 58 -17.42 -1.02 1.78
N GLN A 59 -17.70 -2.22 2.28
CA GLN A 59 -16.71 -3.02 3.00
C GLN A 59 -15.53 -3.42 2.13
N ARG A 60 -15.78 -3.79 0.87
CA ARG A 60 -14.72 -4.15 -0.08
C ARG A 60 -13.80 -2.96 -0.35
N VAL A 61 -14.36 -1.79 -0.66
CA VAL A 61 -13.59 -0.56 -0.89
C VAL A 61 -12.77 -0.17 0.35
N ALA A 62 -13.37 -0.24 1.55
CA ALA A 62 -12.67 0.04 2.79
C ALA A 62 -11.47 -0.91 3.03
N ARG A 63 -11.65 -2.21 2.75
CA ARG A 63 -10.56 -3.20 2.85
C ARG A 63 -9.45 -2.93 1.84
N GLU A 64 -9.79 -2.62 0.59
CA GLU A 64 -8.81 -2.28 -0.45
C GLU A 64 -7.99 -1.03 -0.06
N GLN A 65 -8.64 0.01 0.48
CA GLN A 65 -7.95 1.20 0.97
C GLN A 65 -7.05 0.90 2.18
N ALA A 66 -7.53 0.08 3.13
CA ALA A 66 -6.74 -0.34 4.28
C ALA A 66 -5.51 -1.14 3.85
N GLN A 67 -5.64 -2.04 2.87
CA GLN A 67 -4.52 -2.80 2.34
C GLN A 67 -3.50 -1.89 1.65
N ARG A 68 -3.93 -0.96 0.77
CA ARG A 68 -3.01 0.00 0.14
C ARG A 68 -2.26 0.84 1.16
N ARG A 69 -2.94 1.26 2.24
CA ARG A 69 -2.32 2.01 3.34
C ARG A 69 -1.32 1.15 4.10
N LEU A 70 -1.64 -0.12 4.36
CA LEU A 70 -0.72 -1.06 4.98
C LEU A 70 0.54 -1.24 4.13
N ASP A 71 0.38 -1.48 2.83
CA ASP A 71 1.50 -1.68 1.91
C ASP A 71 2.42 -0.43 1.90
N ALA A 72 1.84 0.76 1.80
CA ALA A 72 2.59 2.02 1.85
C ALA A 72 3.33 2.21 3.19
N LEU A 73 2.68 1.90 4.31
CA LEU A 73 3.30 1.99 5.64
C LEU A 73 4.41 0.95 5.82
N GLN A 74 4.27 -0.24 5.25
CA GLN A 74 5.30 -1.28 5.33
C GLN A 74 6.55 -0.87 4.55
N VAL A 75 6.39 -0.27 3.37
CA VAL A 75 7.50 0.29 2.58
C VAL A 75 8.17 1.44 3.33
N LEU A 76 7.39 2.38 3.87
CA LEU A 76 7.89 3.51 4.67
C LEU A 76 8.67 3.05 5.90
N ALA A 77 8.16 2.04 6.62
CA ALA A 77 8.82 1.45 7.77
C ALA A 77 10.01 0.55 7.41
N GLY A 78 10.28 0.33 6.11
CA GLY A 78 11.32 -0.56 5.63
C GLY A 78 11.07 -2.03 5.92
N THR A 79 9.83 -2.43 6.22
CA THR A 79 9.46 -3.82 6.57
C THR A 79 8.97 -4.65 5.39
N ALA A 80 8.83 -4.03 4.22
CA ALA A 80 8.57 -4.70 2.96
C ALA A 80 9.59 -4.28 1.88
N ALA A 81 9.85 -5.19 0.96
CA ALA A 81 10.63 -4.90 -0.24
C ALA A 81 9.88 -3.89 -1.12
N ALA A 82 10.63 -3.15 -1.93
CA ALA A 82 10.08 -2.14 -2.82
C ALA A 82 10.78 -2.16 -4.17
N GLN A 83 10.09 -1.67 -5.19
CA GLN A 83 10.65 -1.51 -6.52
C GLN A 83 10.08 -0.27 -7.20
N GLY A 84 10.88 0.36 -8.05
CA GLY A 84 10.48 1.55 -8.78
C GLY A 84 11.65 2.15 -9.56
N PRO A 85 11.42 3.27 -10.29
CA PRO A 85 12.52 4.03 -10.87
C PRO A 85 13.42 4.61 -9.77
N GLY A 86 14.65 4.95 -10.12
CA GLY A 86 15.58 5.49 -9.13
C GLY A 86 16.99 5.69 -9.66
N VAL A 87 17.93 5.81 -8.73
CA VAL A 87 19.36 5.95 -9.03
C VAL A 87 20.18 4.93 -8.26
N ARG A 88 21.24 4.45 -8.92
CA ARG A 88 22.35 3.74 -8.30
C ARG A 88 23.56 4.65 -8.27
N ILE A 89 24.02 4.96 -7.07
CA ILE A 89 25.17 5.83 -6.80
C ILE A 89 26.30 4.96 -6.26
N THR A 90 27.45 4.98 -6.91
CA THR A 90 28.64 4.23 -6.48
C THR A 90 29.73 5.21 -6.11
N ILE A 91 30.15 5.18 -4.85
CA ILE A 91 31.20 6.05 -4.29
C ILE A 91 32.43 5.19 -3.97
N THR A 92 33.55 5.54 -4.57
CA THR A 92 34.86 4.94 -4.25
C THR A 92 35.70 5.97 -3.54
N ASP A 93 36.20 5.61 -2.37
CA ASP A 93 37.04 6.46 -1.54
C ASP A 93 38.31 5.70 -1.13
N PRO A 94 39.37 5.74 -1.95
CA PRO A 94 40.59 4.96 -1.70
C PRO A 94 41.38 5.48 -0.49
N ARG A 95 41.07 6.69 0.01
CA ARG A 95 41.76 7.31 1.14
C ARG A 95 40.98 7.18 2.45
N ASN A 96 39.82 6.54 2.44
CA ASN A 96 38.94 6.37 3.60
C ASN A 96 38.71 7.71 4.32
N LYS A 97 38.25 8.72 3.58
CA LYS A 97 37.93 10.08 4.02
C LYS A 97 36.44 10.41 4.07
N VAL A 98 35.57 9.58 3.46
CA VAL A 98 34.12 9.71 3.62
C VAL A 98 33.78 9.54 5.09
N SER A 99 33.20 10.58 5.66
CA SER A 99 32.85 10.66 7.07
C SER A 99 31.38 10.33 7.30
N VAL A 100 30.99 10.24 8.57
CA VAL A 100 29.58 10.14 8.97
C VAL A 100 28.77 11.32 8.42
N GLY A 101 29.33 12.53 8.45
CA GLY A 101 28.67 13.73 7.93
C GLY A 101 28.39 13.63 6.43
N VAL A 102 29.40 13.28 5.65
CA VAL A 102 29.28 13.11 4.18
C VAL A 102 28.20 12.07 3.82
N LEU A 103 28.18 10.93 4.53
CA LEU A 103 27.21 9.88 4.26
C LEU A 103 25.79 10.27 4.73
N LEU A 104 25.68 11.00 5.83
CA LEU A 104 24.42 11.56 6.30
C LEU A 104 23.87 12.55 5.28
N ASP A 105 24.68 13.52 4.85
CA ASP A 105 24.30 14.53 3.86
C ASP A 105 23.89 13.87 2.55
N ALA A 106 24.60 12.83 2.10
CA ALA A 106 24.18 12.03 0.94
C ALA A 106 22.77 11.43 1.10
N ILE A 107 22.44 10.90 2.28
CA ILE A 107 21.12 10.32 2.55
C ILE A 107 20.04 11.39 2.64
N GLU A 108 20.33 12.50 3.31
CA GLU A 108 19.37 13.60 3.47
C GLU A 108 19.11 14.33 2.15
N GLU A 109 20.13 14.57 1.31
CA GLU A 109 19.95 15.12 -0.04
C GLU A 109 19.02 14.24 -0.89
N MET A 110 19.16 12.91 -0.79
CA MET A 110 18.28 12.00 -1.50
C MET A 110 16.85 12.03 -0.97
N ARG A 111 16.64 12.19 0.34
CA ARG A 111 15.30 12.37 0.92
C ARG A 111 14.66 13.68 0.50
N ASP A 112 15.42 14.78 0.53
CA ASP A 112 14.97 16.10 0.09
C ASP A 112 14.55 16.10 -1.39
N ALA A 113 15.24 15.30 -2.21
CA ALA A 113 14.94 15.11 -3.61
C ALA A 113 13.76 14.16 -3.90
N GLY A 114 13.10 13.62 -2.86
CA GLY A 114 11.96 12.72 -3.00
C GLY A 114 12.34 11.23 -3.08
N GLY A 115 13.50 10.85 -2.55
CA GLY A 115 13.88 9.46 -2.34
C GLY A 115 12.95 8.77 -1.34
N GLU A 116 12.23 7.75 -1.79
CA GLU A 116 11.21 7.04 -1.01
C GLU A 116 11.80 5.83 -0.28
N VAL A 117 12.80 5.18 -0.89
CA VAL A 117 13.46 3.98 -0.36
C VAL A 117 14.96 4.11 -0.60
N ILE A 118 15.74 3.85 0.45
CA ILE A 118 17.19 3.95 0.41
C ILE A 118 17.81 2.64 0.92
N GLU A 119 18.73 2.09 0.14
CA GLU A 119 19.54 0.92 0.47
C GLU A 119 21.03 1.26 0.34
N ILE A 120 21.83 0.76 1.28
CA ILE A 120 23.29 0.87 1.27
C ILE A 120 23.90 -0.52 1.16
N ASN A 121 24.84 -0.68 0.21
CA ASN A 121 25.66 -1.88 -0.02
C ASN A 121 24.82 -3.17 -0.15
N ASP A 122 23.71 -3.11 -0.88
CA ASP A 122 22.80 -4.23 -1.19
C ASP A 122 22.22 -4.95 0.04
N ARG A 123 22.29 -4.34 1.24
CA ARG A 123 21.98 -5.05 2.49
C ARG A 123 21.41 -4.20 3.61
N ILE A 124 21.67 -2.90 3.64
CA ILE A 124 21.23 -2.02 4.73
C ILE A 124 20.06 -1.16 4.27
N ARG A 125 18.86 -1.49 4.75
CA ARG A 125 17.67 -0.66 4.56
C ARG A 125 17.73 0.55 5.49
N VAL A 126 17.78 1.76 4.92
CA VAL A 126 17.75 3.01 5.69
C VAL A 126 16.31 3.44 5.92
N VAL A 127 15.97 3.75 7.17
CA VAL A 127 14.66 4.28 7.59
C VAL A 127 14.83 5.53 8.45
N GLY A 128 13.72 6.16 8.86
CA GLY A 128 13.77 7.40 9.65
C GLY A 128 14.48 7.29 11.00
N SER A 129 14.52 6.10 11.60
CA SER A 129 15.22 5.83 12.87
C SER A 129 16.64 5.26 12.68
N SER A 130 17.11 5.14 11.44
CA SER A 130 18.45 4.62 11.18
C SER A 130 19.53 5.57 11.71
N SER A 131 20.59 4.99 12.24
CA SER A 131 21.72 5.68 12.85
C SER A 131 22.99 5.46 12.04
N ILE A 132 23.78 6.52 11.83
CA ILE A 132 25.09 6.45 11.18
C ILE A 132 26.15 6.75 12.23
N THR A 133 27.13 5.86 12.38
CA THR A 133 28.17 5.95 13.41
C THR A 133 29.53 5.54 12.86
N GLY A 134 30.58 5.69 13.67
CA GLY A 134 31.93 5.27 13.35
C GLY A 134 32.83 6.42 12.90
N SER A 135 33.84 6.09 12.12
CA SER A 135 34.84 7.02 11.60
C SER A 135 35.17 6.68 10.14
N PRO A 136 35.82 7.59 9.39
CA PRO A 136 36.22 7.30 8.01
C PRO A 136 36.99 5.97 7.88
N GLY A 137 36.54 5.11 6.97
CA GLY A 137 37.05 3.74 6.78
C GLY A 137 36.43 2.67 7.68
N ALA A 138 35.60 3.04 8.66
CA ALA A 138 34.91 2.15 9.57
C ALA A 138 33.49 2.67 9.90
N LEU A 139 32.78 3.12 8.86
CA LEU A 139 31.41 3.61 8.99
C LEU A 139 30.45 2.46 9.26
N LYS A 140 29.40 2.73 10.04
CA LYS A 140 28.32 1.78 10.34
C LYS A 140 26.97 2.44 10.19
N ILE A 141 25.98 1.69 9.69
CA ILE A 141 24.56 2.07 9.72
C ILE A 141 23.81 1.01 10.52
N ASP A 142 23.11 1.42 11.57
CA ASP A 142 22.40 0.52 12.49
C ASP A 142 23.29 -0.64 13.00
N GLY A 143 24.56 -0.31 13.28
CA GLY A 143 25.59 -1.23 13.73
C GLY A 143 26.23 -2.11 12.64
N GLN A 144 25.67 -2.12 11.42
CA GLN A 144 26.21 -2.86 10.28
C GLN A 144 27.30 -2.06 9.57
N ASP A 145 28.43 -2.68 9.28
CA ASP A 145 29.54 -2.00 8.59
C ASP A 145 29.13 -1.52 7.19
N VAL A 146 29.68 -0.39 6.75
CA VAL A 146 29.53 0.10 5.38
C VAL A 146 30.84 -0.17 4.65
N GLY A 147 30.78 -0.98 3.59
CA GLY A 147 31.94 -1.37 2.79
C GLY A 147 32.28 -0.34 1.72
N SER A 148 33.52 -0.42 1.21
CA SER A 148 33.96 0.34 0.02
C SER A 148 34.03 -0.61 -1.20
N PRO A 149 33.51 -0.22 -2.38
CA PRO A 149 32.80 1.02 -2.65
C PRO A 149 31.46 1.09 -1.89
N ILE A 150 31.05 2.32 -1.56
CA ILE A 150 29.73 2.57 -0.98
C ILE A 150 28.74 2.58 -2.14
N LEU A 151 27.76 1.69 -2.07
CA LEU A 151 26.69 1.59 -3.06
C LEU A 151 25.42 2.14 -2.43
N LEU A 152 24.93 3.26 -2.94
CA LEU A 152 23.70 3.91 -2.50
C LEU A 152 22.64 3.72 -3.59
N GLU A 153 21.59 2.99 -3.27
CA GLU A 153 20.48 2.70 -4.14
C GLU A 153 19.23 3.42 -3.63
N VAL A 154 18.64 4.27 -4.47
CA VAL A 154 17.51 5.12 -4.08
C VAL A 154 16.38 4.98 -5.06
N ILE A 155 15.20 4.57 -4.59
CA ILE A 155 13.97 4.60 -5.39
C ILE A 155 13.32 5.98 -5.26
N GLY A 156 12.95 6.56 -6.40
CA GLY A 156 12.31 7.88 -6.51
C GLY A 156 12.37 8.39 -7.94
N GLU A 157 12.01 9.66 -8.16
CA GLU A 157 12.11 10.26 -9.49
C GLU A 157 13.59 10.44 -9.87
N ALA A 158 14.05 9.68 -10.87
CA ALA A 158 15.48 9.54 -11.16
C ALA A 158 16.14 10.86 -11.55
N HIS A 159 15.47 11.74 -12.29
CA HIS A 159 16.04 13.02 -12.70
C HIS A 159 16.25 13.94 -11.48
N ALA A 160 15.26 14.08 -10.60
CA ALA A 160 15.36 14.86 -9.37
C ALA A 160 16.49 14.35 -8.47
N LEU A 161 16.62 13.03 -8.30
CA LEU A 161 17.69 12.41 -7.53
C LEU A 161 19.08 12.69 -8.14
N GLN A 162 19.21 12.59 -9.46
CA GLN A 162 20.47 12.91 -10.16
C GLN A 162 20.86 14.38 -10.02
N GLU A 163 19.90 15.29 -10.15
CA GLU A 163 20.12 16.73 -10.00
C GLU A 163 20.53 17.09 -8.58
N ALA A 164 19.87 16.51 -7.56
CA ALA A 164 20.23 16.71 -6.17
C ALA A 164 21.67 16.29 -5.87
N ALA A 165 22.06 15.07 -6.26
CA ALA A 165 23.43 14.59 -6.06
C ALA A 165 24.50 15.43 -6.77
N ARG A 166 24.13 16.09 -7.89
CA ARG A 166 25.03 16.94 -8.70
C ARG A 166 24.97 18.41 -8.31
N PHE A 167 24.14 18.78 -7.34
CA PHE A 167 24.01 20.17 -6.92
C PHE A 167 25.36 20.75 -6.53
N ARG A 168 25.60 22.03 -6.85
CA ARG A 168 26.89 22.66 -6.59
C ARG A 168 27.15 22.67 -5.08
N GLY A 169 28.25 22.07 -4.67
CA GLY A 169 28.60 21.93 -3.26
C GLY A 169 27.91 20.77 -2.55
N GLY A 170 27.04 20.00 -3.23
CA GLY A 170 26.45 18.77 -2.72
C GLY A 170 27.32 17.54 -2.95
N LEU A 171 26.71 16.35 -2.89
CA LEU A 171 27.40 15.05 -2.84
C LEU A 171 28.56 14.88 -3.84
N VAL A 172 28.34 15.13 -5.14
CA VAL A 172 29.40 14.96 -6.16
C VAL A 172 30.58 15.90 -5.90
N SER A 173 30.30 17.15 -5.53
CA SER A 173 31.33 18.15 -5.25
C SER A 173 32.14 17.77 -4.01
N GLU A 174 31.48 17.25 -2.98
CA GLU A 174 32.13 16.86 -1.74
C GLU A 174 33.03 15.63 -1.92
N ILE A 175 32.53 14.56 -2.56
CA ILE A 175 33.29 13.33 -2.81
C ILE A 175 34.53 13.58 -3.67
N THR A 176 34.40 14.41 -4.72
CA THR A 176 35.50 14.70 -5.64
C THR A 176 36.44 15.81 -5.14
N SER A 177 36.12 16.46 -4.02
CA SER A 177 36.95 17.51 -3.44
C SER A 177 38.36 17.04 -3.12
N ALA A 178 39.32 17.95 -3.03
CA ALA A 178 40.70 17.60 -2.65
C ALA A 178 40.80 16.96 -1.24
N GLN A 179 39.82 17.21 -0.37
CA GLN A 179 39.76 16.66 0.98
C GLN A 179 39.45 15.16 0.97
N ILE A 180 38.47 14.72 0.18
CA ILE A 180 38.10 13.30 0.06
C ILE A 180 38.88 12.64 -1.07
N GLY A 181 38.86 13.22 -2.26
CA GLY A 181 39.55 12.74 -3.47
C GLY A 181 39.03 11.38 -3.91
N GLY A 182 37.74 11.15 -3.70
CA GLY A 182 37.03 9.96 -4.14
C GLY A 182 36.51 10.10 -5.56
N GLN A 183 35.81 9.06 -6.01
CA GLN A 183 35.14 8.97 -7.29
C GLN A 183 33.68 8.63 -7.05
N ILE A 184 32.80 9.18 -7.87
CA ILE A 184 31.36 8.95 -7.79
C ILE A 184 30.80 8.69 -9.18
N THR A 185 29.97 7.67 -9.31
CA THR A 185 29.19 7.38 -10.51
C THR A 185 27.72 7.35 -10.15
N ILE A 186 26.87 7.93 -10.98
CA ILE A 186 25.43 7.99 -10.78
C ILE A 186 24.75 7.46 -12.04
N GLN A 187 23.97 6.39 -11.88
CA GLN A 187 23.23 5.75 -12.95
C GLN A 187 21.73 5.81 -12.65
N ALA A 188 20.94 6.37 -13.57
CA ALA A 188 19.49 6.23 -13.52
C ALA A 188 19.09 4.80 -13.87
N VAL A 189 18.10 4.26 -13.16
CA VAL A 189 17.61 2.90 -13.33
C VAL A 189 16.08 2.95 -13.38
N ASP A 190 15.49 2.45 -14.48
CA ASP A 190 14.03 2.46 -14.66
C ASP A 190 13.30 1.56 -13.67
N ARG A 191 13.98 0.49 -13.24
CA ARG A 191 13.46 -0.46 -12.26
C ARG A 191 14.58 -0.95 -11.34
N LEU A 192 14.68 -0.29 -10.20
CA LEU A 192 15.49 -0.68 -9.06
C LEU A 192 14.63 -1.55 -8.13
N GLU A 193 15.22 -2.59 -7.54
CA GLU A 193 14.54 -3.44 -6.58
C GLU A 193 15.35 -3.48 -5.28
N VAL A 194 14.74 -3.03 -4.19
CA VAL A 194 15.33 -3.02 -2.85
C VAL A 194 14.69 -4.12 -2.03
N ARG A 195 15.48 -5.15 -1.70
CA ARG A 195 15.02 -6.33 -0.95
C ARG A 195 15.45 -6.31 0.51
N SER A 196 16.41 -5.48 0.90
CA SER A 196 16.77 -5.35 2.32
C SER A 196 15.60 -4.78 3.13
N LEU A 197 15.49 -5.26 4.37
CA LEU A 197 14.44 -4.89 5.31
C LEU A 197 15.05 -4.33 6.59
N HIS A 198 14.41 -3.31 7.13
CA HIS A 198 14.69 -2.80 8.46
C HIS A 198 14.03 -3.72 9.50
N ARG A 199 14.80 -4.12 10.50
CA ARG A 199 14.28 -4.91 11.64
C ARG A 199 14.03 -3.97 12.80
N ALA A 200 12.77 -3.56 12.96
CA ALA A 200 12.35 -2.81 14.13
C ALA A 200 12.38 -3.69 15.39
N GLU A 201 12.82 -3.12 16.50
CA GLU A 201 12.67 -3.77 17.80
C GLU A 201 11.21 -3.72 18.26
N PRO A 202 10.69 -4.80 18.87
CA PRO A 202 9.33 -4.81 19.37
C PRO A 202 9.14 -3.77 20.48
N HIS A 203 8.06 -2.98 20.38
CA HIS A 203 7.72 -2.01 21.42
C HIS A 203 7.37 -2.73 22.73
N GLN A 204 8.03 -2.32 23.82
CA GLN A 204 7.72 -2.85 25.16
C GLN A 204 6.44 -2.26 25.75
N TYR A 205 6.19 -0.96 25.49
CA TYR A 205 5.10 -0.20 26.09
C TYR A 205 4.06 0.28 25.07
N ALA A 206 4.51 0.78 23.93
CA ALA A 206 3.63 1.33 22.90
C ALA A 206 2.83 0.22 22.20
N ARG A 207 1.55 0.51 21.90
CA ARG A 207 0.67 -0.38 21.13
C ARG A 207 -0.08 0.45 20.08
N PRO A 208 -0.36 -0.12 18.89
CA PRO A 208 -1.22 0.54 17.91
C PRO A 208 -2.58 0.91 18.51
N ALA A 209 -3.11 2.07 18.13
CA ALA A 209 -4.48 2.44 18.48
C ALA A 209 -5.48 1.45 17.87
N ARG A 210 -6.56 1.14 18.61
CA ARG A 210 -7.64 0.26 18.16
C ARG A 210 -8.67 1.01 17.34
#